data_AF-X1G892-F1
#
_entry.id   AF-X1G892-F1
#
_cell.length_a   1.000
_cell.length_b   1.000
_cell.length_c   1.000
_cell.angle_alpha   90.00
_cell.angle_beta   90.00
_cell.angle_gamma   90.00
#
_symmetry.space_group_name_H-M   'P 1'
#
loop_
_entity.id
_entity.type
_entity.pdbx_description
1 polymer ?
#
loop_
_entity_poly.entity_id
_entity_poly.type
_entity_poly.pdbx_seq_one_letter_code
_entity_poly.pdbx_strand_id
1 'polypeptide(L)' 'QPLKSVDLVSKKEVKAIKERADVCAVPAASIIGEAVVALEIAAAFREKFGGDSLEEVKKNYLNYMDYVKGK' A
#
# COMPACT_ATOMS: atom_id res chain seq x y z
N GLN A 1 2.63 21.40 20.80
CA GLN A 1 3.67 21.39 21.85
C GLN A 1 4.39 20.04 21.78
N PRO A 2 5.73 19.97 21.87
CA PRO A 2 6.45 18.70 21.82
C PRO A 2 6.07 17.79 22.98
N LEU A 3 5.98 16.48 22.73
CA LEU A 3 5.62 15.48 23.75
C LEU A 3 6.75 15.33 24.78
N LYS A 4 6.41 14.82 25.96
CA LYS A 4 7.41 14.43 26.95
C LYS A 4 8.15 13.18 26.47
N SER A 5 9.44 13.11 26.73
CA SER A 5 10.32 11.99 26.40
C SER A 5 11.39 11.85 27.48
N VAL A 6 12.30 10.90 27.31
CA VAL A 6 13.44 10.65 28.20
C VAL A 6 14.71 10.51 27.37
N ASP A 7 15.79 11.12 27.82
CA ASP A 7 17.11 10.92 27.24
C ASP A 7 17.64 9.53 27.61
N LEU A 8 17.98 8.71 26.61
CA LEU A 8 18.32 7.30 26.82
C LEU A 8 19.63 7.09 27.60
N VAL A 9 20.55 8.05 27.57
CA VAL A 9 21.86 7.96 28.26
C VAL A 9 21.73 8.41 29.72
N SER A 10 21.21 9.62 29.94
CA SER A 10 21.11 10.24 31.27
C SER A 10 19.88 9.81 32.06
N LYS A 11 18.89 9.20 31.39
CA LYS A 11 17.58 8.80 31.94
C LYS A 11 16.76 9.97 32.50
N LYS A 12 17.10 11.20 32.13
CA LYS A 12 16.39 12.42 32.57
C LYS A 12 15.24 12.77 31.63
N GLU A 13 14.23 13.42 32.18
CA GLU A 13 13.12 13.95 31.39
C GLU A 13 13.59 15.01 30.40
N VAL A 14 13.17 14.87 29.15
CA VAL A 14 13.42 15.82 28.06
C VAL A 14 12.17 15.96 27.20
N LYS A 15 12.15 16.93 26.28
CA LYS A 15 11.08 17.03 25.27
C LYS A 15 11.45 16.21 24.03
N ALA A 16 10.47 15.56 23.40
CA ALA A 16 10.64 14.87 22.14
C ALA A 16 11.04 15.86 21.03
N ILE A 17 11.94 15.42 20.15
CA ILE A 17 12.36 16.20 18.99
C ILE A 17 11.29 16.08 17.89
N LYS A 18 10.97 17.20 17.23
CA LYS A 18 10.05 17.23 16.10
C LYS A 18 10.87 17.13 14.80
N GLU A 19 10.98 15.93 14.25
CA GLU A 19 11.79 15.64 13.05
C GLU A 19 11.19 16.23 11.76
N ARG A 20 9.86 16.21 11.63
CA ARG A 20 9.15 16.76 10.48
C ARG A 20 8.20 17.86 10.91
N ALA A 21 8.09 18.91 10.10
CA ALA A 21 7.32 20.10 10.43
C ALA A 21 5.86 20.07 9.95
N ASP A 22 5.51 19.17 9.03
CA ASP A 22 4.20 19.14 8.37
C ASP A 22 3.06 18.93 9.37
N VAL A 23 1.92 19.56 9.06
CA VAL A 23 0.71 19.50 9.90
C VAL A 23 -0.13 18.28 9.53
N CYS A 24 -0.19 17.92 8.25
CA CYS A 24 -1.00 16.81 7.75
C CYS A 24 -0.28 16.09 6.60
N ALA A 25 -0.10 14.78 6.77
CA ALA A 25 0.46 13.89 5.75
C ALA A 25 -0.61 13.06 5.01
N VAL A 26 -1.89 13.21 5.36
CA VAL A 26 -3.00 12.36 4.87
C VAL A 26 -3.12 12.37 3.33
N PRO A 27 -3.03 13.51 2.62
CA PRO A 27 -3.13 13.51 1.16
C PRO A 27 -1.97 12.77 0.48
N ALA A 28 -0.75 12.87 1.01
CA ALA A 28 0.38 12.09 0.49
C ALA A 28 0.22 10.60 0.82
N ALA A 29 -0.26 10.28 2.01
CA ALA A 29 -0.53 8.92 2.43
C ALA A 29 -1.64 8.23 1.61
N SER A 30 -2.63 8.97 1.09
CA SER A 30 -3.68 8.37 0.26
C SER A 30 -3.13 7.85 -1.07
N ILE A 31 -2.23 8.59 -1.72
CA ILE A 31 -1.55 8.15 -2.95
C ILE A 31 -0.72 6.89 -2.69
N ILE A 32 -0.03 6.83 -1.55
CA ILE A 32 0.70 5.63 -1.13
C ILE A 32 -0.28 4.46 -0.92
N GLY A 33 -1.41 4.71 -0.27
CA GLY A 33 -2.46 3.71 -0.07
C GLY A 33 -2.98 3.13 -1.38
N GLU A 34 -3.29 3.98 -2.36
CA GLU A 34 -3.72 3.56 -3.70
C GLU A 34 -2.67 2.70 -4.40
N ALA A 35 -1.39 3.10 -4.33
CA ALA A 35 -0.29 2.35 -4.95
C ALA A 35 -0.10 0.97 -4.30
N VAL A 36 -0.14 0.89 -2.96
CA VAL A 36 -0.02 -0.39 -2.23
C VAL A 36 -1.20 -1.31 -2.56
N VAL A 37 -2.42 -0.79 -2.61
CA VAL A 37 -3.60 -1.57 -2.99
C VAL A 37 -3.50 -2.07 -4.43
N ALA A 38 -2.99 -1.26 -5.36
CA ALA A 38 -2.79 -1.68 -6.74
C ALA A 38 -1.82 -2.87 -6.86
N LEU A 39 -0.75 -2.90 -6.05
CA LEU A 39 0.18 -4.03 -5.99
C LEU A 39 -0.51 -5.32 -5.52
N GLU A 40 -1.30 -5.25 -4.45
CA GLU A 40 -2.02 -6.41 -3.92
C GLU A 40 -3.10 -6.93 -4.89
N ILE A 41 -3.84 -6.01 -5.54
CA ILE A 41 -4.79 -6.40 -6.59
C ILE A 41 -4.06 -7.08 -7.74
N ALA A 42 -2.92 -6.54 -8.20
CA ALA A 42 -2.14 -7.13 -9.28
C ALA A 42 -1.57 -8.51 -8.91
N ALA A 43 -1.11 -8.69 -7.66
CA ALA A 43 -0.63 -9.97 -7.16
C ALA A 43 -1.74 -11.03 -7.14
N ALA A 44 -2.90 -10.71 -6.54
CA ALA A 44 -4.05 -11.61 -6.51
C ALA A 44 -4.61 -11.90 -7.93
N PHE A 45 -4.60 -10.91 -8.81
CA PHE A 45 -5.01 -11.08 -10.20
C PHE A 45 -4.07 -12.04 -10.94
N ARG A 46 -2.76 -11.88 -10.78
CA ARG A 46 -1.77 -12.78 -11.36
C ARG A 46 -1.85 -14.19 -10.78
N GLU A 47 -2.07 -14.33 -9.48
CA GLU A 47 -2.26 -15.64 -8.84
C GLU A 47 -3.48 -16.38 -9.43
N LYS A 48 -4.59 -15.67 -9.66
CA LYS A 48 -5.81 -16.27 -10.21
C LYS A 48 -5.71 -16.60 -11.70
N PHE A 49 -5.16 -15.69 -12.51
CA PHE A 49 -5.20 -15.80 -13.97
C PHE A 49 -3.90 -16.31 -14.60
N GLY A 50 -2.80 -16.32 -13.84
CA GLY A 50 -1.49 -16.77 -14.30
C GLY A 50 -0.99 -15.99 -15.52
N GLY A 51 -0.05 -16.60 -16.25
CA GLY A 51 0.45 -16.13 -17.53
C GLY A 51 1.74 -15.32 -17.45
N ASP A 52 2.56 -15.46 -18.49
CA ASP A 52 3.89 -14.83 -18.60
C ASP A 52 3.89 -13.61 -19.54
N SER A 53 2.79 -13.38 -20.26
CA SER A 53 2.56 -12.21 -21.12
C SER A 53 1.21 -11.56 -20.83
N LEU A 54 1.09 -10.26 -21.12
CA LEU A 54 -0.17 -9.54 -20.92
C LEU A 54 -1.31 -10.09 -21.79
N GLU A 55 -0.98 -10.56 -22.99
CA GLU A 55 -1.92 -11.18 -23.93
C GLU A 55 -2.52 -12.46 -23.34
N GLU A 56 -1.68 -13.29 -22.72
CA GLU A 56 -2.10 -14.53 -22.06
C GLU A 56 -2.99 -14.26 -20.85
N VAL A 57 -2.53 -13.40 -19.94
CA VAL A 57 -3.27 -12.98 -18.75
C VAL A 57 -4.67 -12.46 -19.15
N LYS A 58 -4.71 -11.61 -20.19
CA LYS A 58 -5.96 -11.04 -20.71
C LYS A 58 -6.90 -12.10 -21.27
N LYS A 59 -6.39 -13.07 -22.02
CA LYS A 59 -7.19 -14.19 -22.54
C LYS A 59 -7.77 -15.03 -21.40
N ASN A 60 -6.96 -15.36 -20.39
CA ASN A 60 -7.39 -16.15 -19.23
C ASN A 60 -8.49 -15.43 -18.44
N TYR A 61 -8.32 -14.13 -18.21
CA TYR A 61 -9.35 -13.29 -17.59
C TYR A 61 -10.65 -13.26 -18.39
N LEU A 62 -10.59 -13.02 -19.71
CA LEU A 62 -11.79 -12.95 -20.55
C LEU A 62 -12.55 -14.28 -20.60
N ASN A 63 -11.83 -15.40 -20.74
CA ASN A 63 -12.43 -16.73 -20.69
C ASN A 63 -13.17 -16.99 -19.37
N TYR A 64 -12.57 -16.61 -18.24
CA TYR A 64 -13.22 -16.71 -16.93
C TYR A 64 -14.48 -15.83 -16.88
N MET A 65 -14.43 -14.62 -17.42
CA MET A 65 -15.58 -13.73 -17.45
C MET A 65 -16.72 -14.24 -18.35
N ASP A 66 -16.41 -14.91 -19.46
CA ASP A 66 -17.41 -15.54 -20.32
C ASP A 66 -18.08 -16.73 -19.62
N TYR A 67 -17.29 -17.58 -18.95
CA TYR A 67 -17.81 -18.66 -18.10
C TYR A 67 -18.74 -18.12 -16.99
N VAL A 68 -18.33 -17.07 -16.28
CA VAL A 68 -19.15 -16.45 -15.22
C VAL A 68 -20.46 -15.86 -15.78
N LYS A 69 -20.44 -15.37 -17.02
CA LYS A 69 -21.64 -14.87 -17.71
C LYS A 69 -22.54 -16.00 -18.24
N GLY A 70 -22.14 -17.26 -18.13
CA GLY A 70 -22.89 -18.40 -18.64
C GLY A 70 -22.85 -18.53 -20.17
N LYS A 71 -21.80 -18.02 -20.81
CA LYS A 71 -21.51 -18.25 -22.23
C LYS A 71 -20.60 -19.46 -22.42
#